data_AF-A0A2H0LCU0-F1
#
_entry.id   AF-A0A2H0LCU0-F1
#
_cell.length_a   1.000
_cell.length_b   1.000
_cell.length_c   1.000
_cell.angle_alpha   90.00
_cell.angle_beta   90.00
_cell.angle_gamma   90.00
#
_symmetry.space_group_name_H-M   'P 1'
#
loop_
_entity.id
_entity.type
_entity.pdbx_description
1 polymer ?
#
loop_
_entity_poly.entity_id
_entity_poly.type
_entity_poly.pdbx_seq_one_letter_code
_entity_poly.pdbx_strand_id
1 'polypeptide(L)' 'MRRSTAQWTVSLPRLLSREAEKTAKEESRTKSELVREALRRYLGEQAFRRAQGHLSRRLRSLGVRTEEDVERLIDEGRN' A
#
# COMPACT_ATOMS: atom_id res chain seq x y z
N MET A 1 -1.37 22.89 -14.00
CA MET A 1 -1.31 21.42 -14.10
C MET A 1 -2.74 20.89 -14.29
N ARG A 2 -3.07 20.27 -15.44
CA ARG A 2 -4.41 19.67 -15.63
C ARG A 2 -4.54 18.46 -14.70
N ARG A 3 -5.64 18.33 -13.96
CA ARG A 3 -5.95 17.07 -13.26
C ARG A 3 -6.20 15.99 -14.33
N SER A 4 -5.27 15.04 -14.47
CA SER A 4 -5.44 13.88 -15.35
C SER A 4 -6.22 12.80 -14.61
N THR A 5 -7.55 12.91 -14.60
CA THR A 5 -8.42 11.86 -14.04
C THR A 5 -8.89 10.95 -15.17
N ALA A 6 -8.68 9.64 -15.05
CA ALA A 6 -9.26 8.63 -15.94
C ALA A 6 -10.53 8.05 -15.30
N GLN A 7 -11.61 7.92 -16.09
CA GLN A 7 -12.87 7.34 -15.63
C GLN A 7 -12.87 5.83 -15.83
N TRP A 8 -13.16 5.09 -14.76
CA TRP A 8 -13.26 3.63 -14.79
C TRP A 8 -14.68 3.20 -14.40
N THR A 9 -15.22 2.22 -15.11
CA THR A 9 -16.47 1.54 -14.75
C THR A 9 -16.13 0.11 -14.35
N VAL A 10 -16.49 -0.27 -13.12
CA VAL A 10 -16.19 -1.59 -12.56
C VAL A 10 -17.46 -2.26 -12.06
N SER A 11 -17.57 -3.57 -12.29
CA SER A 11 -18.64 -4.39 -11.73
C SER A 11 -18.17 -4.99 -10.40
N LEU A 12 -19.03 -4.93 -9.38
CA LEU A 12 -18.77 -5.50 -8.06
C LEU A 12 -19.83 -6.55 -7.72
N PRO A 13 -19.48 -7.61 -6.97
CA PRO A 13 -20.47 -8.50 -6.37
C PRO A 13 -21.53 -7.72 -5.59
N ARG A 14 -22.79 -8.15 -5.67
CA ARG A 14 -23.92 -7.42 -5.06
C ARG A 14 -23.73 -7.14 -3.57
N LEU A 15 -23.20 -8.11 -2.82
CA LEU A 15 -22.92 -7.95 -1.39
C LEU A 15 -21.87 -6.86 -1.15
N LEU A 16 -20.74 -6.95 -1.85
CA LEU A 16 -19.65 -5.98 -1.74
C LEU A 16 -20.10 -4.56 -2.12
N SER A 17 -20.94 -4.43 -3.15
CA SER A 17 -21.51 -3.13 -3.54
C SER A 17 -22.35 -2.52 -2.41
N ARG A 18 -23.17 -3.33 -1.73
CA ARG A 18 -24.01 -2.86 -0.61
C ARG A 18 -23.16 -2.44 0.58
N GLU A 19 -22.12 -3.21 0.90
CA GLU A 19 -21.19 -2.87 1.99
C GLU A 19 -20.45 -1.57 1.69
N ALA A 20 -19.89 -1.44 0.48
CA ALA A 20 -19.19 -0.22 0.07
C ALA A 20 -20.11 1.02 0.12
N GLU A 21 -21.38 0.88 -0.28
CA GLU A 21 -22.37 1.96 -0.19
C GLU A 21 -22.67 2.37 1.26
N LYS A 22 -22.87 1.37 2.13
CA LYS A 22 -23.11 1.60 3.56
C LYS A 22 -21.91 2.32 4.18
N THR A 23 -20.70 1.81 3.98
CA THR A 23 -19.47 2.41 4.51
C THR A 23 -19.24 3.83 3.97
N ALA A 24 -19.47 4.08 2.68
CA ALA A 24 -19.34 5.41 2.11
C ALA A 24 -20.31 6.41 2.77
N LYS A 25 -21.56 5.97 3.03
CA LYS A 25 -22.57 6.78 3.72
C LYS A 25 -22.19 7.07 5.17
N GLU A 26 -21.76 6.05 5.92
CA GLU A 26 -21.33 6.19 7.31
C GLU A 26 -20.14 7.15 7.46
N GLU A 27 -19.20 7.11 6.52
CA GLU A 27 -18.02 7.98 6.51
C GLU A 27 -18.24 9.35 5.82
N SER A 28 -19.48 9.68 5.44
CA SER A 28 -19.81 10.93 4.72
C SER A 28 -18.94 11.20 3.48
N ARG A 29 -18.64 10.15 2.71
CA ARG A 29 -17.80 10.20 1.49
C ARG A 29 -18.50 9.61 0.27
N THR A 30 -18.01 9.92 -0.92
CA THR A 30 -18.52 9.33 -2.16
C THR A 30 -17.98 7.91 -2.40
N LYS A 31 -18.72 7.09 -3.17
CA LYS A 31 -18.27 5.74 -3.58
C LYS A 31 -16.93 5.79 -4.29
N SER A 32 -16.73 6.79 -5.15
CA SER A 32 -15.49 6.96 -5.90
C SER A 32 -14.31 7.36 -5.01
N GLU A 33 -14.53 8.13 -3.93
CA GLU A 33 -13.48 8.41 -2.95
C GLU A 33 -13.07 7.16 -2.19
N LEU A 34 -14.06 6.38 -1.72
CA LEU A 34 -13.80 5.10 -1.06
C LEU A 34 -12.97 4.17 -1.96
N VAL A 35 -13.39 3.96 -3.20
CA VAL A 35 -12.68 3.06 -4.13
C VAL A 35 -11.26 3.58 -4.44
N ARG A 36 -11.09 4.89 -4.65
CA ARG A 36 -9.76 5.47 -4.88
C ARG A 36 -8.83 5.29 -3.68
N GLU A 37 -9.34 5.49 -2.47
CA GLU A 37 -8.56 5.31 -1.25
C GLU A 37 -8.20 3.84 -1.02
N ALA A 38 -9.15 2.93 -1.21
CA ALA A 38 -8.91 1.49 -1.13
C ALA A 38 -7.84 1.03 -2.13
N LEU A 39 -7.93 1.50 -3.39
CA LEU A 39 -6.92 1.20 -4.42
C LEU A 39 -5.54 1.77 -4.06
N ARG A 40 -5.47 3.00 -3.54
CA ARG A 40 -4.22 3.62 -3.10
C ARG A 40 -3.56 2.80 -1.99
N ARG A 41 -4.34 2.39 -0.98
CA ARG A 41 -3.85 1.55 0.13
C ARG A 41 -3.37 0.20 -0.38
N TYR A 42 -4.18 -0.48 -1.19
CA TYR A 42 -3.83 -1.78 -1.75
C TYR A 42 -2.52 -1.72 -2.55
N LEU A 43 -2.37 -0.74 -3.45
CA LEU A 43 -1.16 -0.60 -4.26
C LEU A 43 0.06 -0.21 -3.40
N GLY A 44 -0.11 0.68 -2.42
CA GLY A 44 0.94 1.06 -1.48
C GLY A 44 1.44 -0.13 -0.66
N GLU A 45 0.52 -0.93 -0.11
CA GLU A 45 0.86 -2.16 0.60
C GLU A 45 1.55 -3.18 -0.32
N GLN A 46 1.09 -3.36 -1.55
CA GLN A 46 1.74 -4.26 -2.50
C GLN A 46 3.15 -3.79 -2.85
N ALA A 47 3.35 -2.48 -3.03
CA ALA A 47 4.66 -1.90 -3.26
C ALA A 47 5.59 -2.14 -2.06
N PHE A 48 5.08 -1.91 -0.83
CA PHE A 48 5.83 -2.16 0.39
C PHE A 48 6.17 -3.65 0.56
N ARG A 49 5.21 -4.56 0.36
CA ARG A 49 5.44 -6.02 0.40
C ARG A 49 6.51 -6.45 -0.59
N ARG A 50 6.48 -5.93 -1.82
CA ARG A 50 7.52 -6.20 -2.83
C ARG A 50 8.88 -5.67 -2.36
N ALA A 51 8.92 -4.42 -1.90
CA ALA A 51 10.14 -3.79 -1.40
C ALA A 51 10.74 -4.57 -0.22
N GLN A 52 9.92 -4.98 0.76
CA GLN A 52 10.34 -5.85 1.86
C GLN A 52 10.88 -7.19 1.37
N GLY A 53 10.25 -7.83 0.39
CA GLY A 53 10.75 -9.08 -0.19
C GLY A 53 12.12 -8.91 -0.87
N HIS A 54 12.35 -7.78 -1.55
CA HIS A 54 13.66 -7.45 -2.13
C HIS A 54 14.69 -7.10 -1.05
N LEU A 55 14.34 -6.25 -0.09
CA LEU A 55 15.21 -5.83 1.00
C LEU A 55 15.60 -7.00 1.88
N SER A 56 14.65 -7.85 2.27
CA SER A 56 14.91 -9.04 3.08
C SER A 56 15.82 -10.05 2.36
N ARG A 57 15.67 -10.20 1.03
CA ARG A 57 16.63 -11.00 0.23
C ARG A 57 18.02 -10.37 0.20
N ARG A 58 18.11 -9.05 0.01
CA ARG A 58 19.38 -8.31 -0.01
C ARG A 58 20.08 -8.31 1.35
N LEU A 59 19.37 -8.08 2.43
CA LEU A 59 19.89 -8.11 3.80
C LEU A 59 20.41 -9.51 4.16
N ARG A 60 19.67 -10.58 3.80
CA ARG A 60 20.15 -11.95 3.96
C ARG A 60 21.43 -12.25 3.17
N SER A 61 21.58 -11.71 1.95
CA SER A 61 22.82 -11.84 1.16
C SER A 61 23.98 -11.01 1.72
N LEU A 62 23.68 -9.96 2.50
CA LEU A 62 24.67 -9.14 3.22
C LEU A 62 24.97 -9.67 4.64
N GLY A 63 24.46 -10.86 4.99
CA GLY A 63 24.71 -11.49 6.29
C GLY A 63 23.88 -10.93 7.45
N VAL A 64 22.95 -10.01 7.19
CA VAL A 64 22.09 -9.40 8.22
C VAL A 64 21.00 -10.39 8.64
N ARG A 65 21.03 -10.82 9.90
CA ARG A 65 20.10 -11.81 10.45
C ARG A 65 19.40 -11.33 11.72
N THR A 66 20.01 -10.40 12.44
CA THR A 66 19.47 -9.86 13.69
C THR A 66 19.23 -8.36 13.60
N GLU A 67 18.59 -7.80 14.63
CA GLU A 67 18.31 -6.37 14.72
C GLU A 67 19.62 -5.58 14.95
N GLU A 68 20.57 -6.16 15.69
CA GLU A 68 21.91 -5.59 15.90
C GLU A 68 22.72 -5.47 14.59
N ASP A 69 22.56 -6.41 13.66
CA ASP A 69 23.18 -6.34 12.34
C ASP A 69 22.64 -5.18 11.49
N VAL A 70 21.36 -4.83 11.67
CA VAL A 70 20.73 -3.69 11.00
C VAL A 70 21.24 -2.38 11.59
N GLU A 71 21.34 -2.31 12.92
CA GLU A 71 21.83 -1.13 13.63
C GLU A 71 23.29 -0.81 13.24
N ARG A 72 24.15 -1.83 13.20
CA ARG A 72 25.54 -1.68 12.74
C ARG A 72 25.64 -1.10 11.33
N LEU A 73 24.81 -1.55 10.39
CA LEU A 73 24.80 -1.03 9.02
C LEU A 73 24.31 0.43 8.92
N ILE A 74 23.36 0.82 9.76
CA ILE A 74 22.86 2.20 9.81
C ILE A 74 23.94 3.13 10.36
N ASP A 75 24.65 2.69 11.40
CA ASP A 75 25.76 3.45 12.00
C ASP A 75 26.94 3.58 11.03
N GLU A 76 27.31 2.50 10.32
CA GLU A 76 28.33 2.52 9.27
C GLU A 76 27.98 3.46 8.11
N GLY A 77 26.69 3.56 7.74
CA GLY A 77 26.22 4.41 6.64
C GLY A 77 26.00 5.89 7.00
N ARG A 78 26.12 6.25 8.29
CA ARG A 78 25.95 7.62 8.80
C ARG A 78 27.29 8.36 8.93
N ASN A 79 28.42 7.70 8.64
CA ASN A 79 29.78 8.23 8.72
C ASN A 79 30.32 8.62 7.34
#